data_AF-A0A1H7SBH2-F1
#
_entry.id   AF-A0A1H7SBH2-F1
#
_cell.length_a   1.000
_cell.length_b   1.000
_cell.length_c   1.000
_cell.angle_alpha   90.00
_cell.angle_beta   90.00
_cell.angle_gamma   90.00
#
_symmetry.space_group_name_H-M   'P 1'
#
loop_
_entity.id
_entity.type
_entity.pdbx_description
1 polymer ?
#
loop_
_entity_poly.entity_id
_entity_poly.type
_entity_poly.pdbx_seq_one_letter_code
_entity_poly.pdbx_strand_id
1 'polypeptide(L)'
;MGIDLAATFNERIPAMSDVQQRIDDLVKSNRVMLFMKGTAQFPMCGFSGRAIQILKASGAADLKTFNVLEDEGVRQGIKEYANWPTIPQLYVDGEFVGGSDIMMEMYESGELQQLLAKA
;
A
#
# COMPACT_ATOMS: atom_id res chain seq x y z
N MET A 1 7.35 -0.27 -54.62
CA MET A 1 7.06 0.64 -53.50
C MET A 1 6.31 -0.16 -52.45
N GLY A 2 7.04 -0.84 -51.57
CA GLY A 2 6.46 -1.46 -50.39
C GLY A 2 6.38 -0.39 -49.31
N ILE A 3 5.18 -0.12 -48.80
CA ILE A 3 5.02 0.58 -47.54
C ILE A 3 5.54 -0.34 -46.44
N ASP A 4 6.56 0.12 -45.72
CA ASP A 4 7.15 -0.63 -44.61
C ASP A 4 6.17 -0.58 -43.44
N LEU A 5 5.37 -1.63 -43.29
CA LEU A 5 4.34 -1.79 -42.25
C LEU A 5 4.96 -2.19 -40.90
N ALA A 6 6.08 -1.57 -40.54
CA ALA A 6 6.79 -1.79 -39.28
C ALA A 6 7.01 -0.50 -38.48
N ALA A 7 6.36 0.61 -38.87
CA ALA A 7 6.43 1.89 -38.16
C ALA A 7 5.12 2.21 -37.42
N THR A 8 4.74 1.35 -36.48
CA THR A 8 3.86 1.74 -35.37
C THR A 8 4.37 1.07 -34.08
N PHE A 9 5.65 1.30 -33.80
CA PHE A 9 6.28 0.90 -32.55
C PHE A 9 5.78 1.81 -31.43
N ASN A 10 5.01 1.21 -30.52
CA ASN A 10 4.90 1.60 -29.12
C ASN A 10 4.35 3.01 -28.85
N GLU A 11 3.02 3.14 -28.87
CA GLU A 11 2.35 4.13 -28.02
C GLU A 11 2.84 3.92 -26.58
N ARG A 12 3.59 4.91 -26.07
CA ARG A 12 4.19 4.92 -24.74
C ARG A 12 3.11 4.75 -23.67
N ILE A 13 3.02 3.55 -23.11
CA ILE A 13 2.65 3.40 -21.70
C ILE A 13 3.72 4.18 -20.93
N PRO A 14 3.39 5.18 -20.09
CA PRO A 14 4.40 5.84 -19.27
C PRO A 14 5.08 4.77 -18.41
N ALA A 15 6.39 4.61 -18.57
CA ALA A 15 7.16 3.69 -17.73
C ALA A 15 6.99 4.15 -16.26
N MET A 16 6.57 3.23 -15.39
CA MET A 16 6.52 3.50 -13.95
C MET A 16 7.93 3.87 -13.46
N SER A 17 8.05 4.84 -12.56
CA SER A 17 9.34 5.17 -11.96
C SER A 17 9.85 4.03 -11.09
N ASP A 18 11.17 4.00 -10.82
CA ASP A 18 11.77 2.98 -9.95
C ASP A 18 11.09 2.91 -8.56
N VAL A 19 10.65 4.06 -8.04
CA VAL A 19 9.91 4.15 -6.77
C VAL A 19 8.52 3.52 -6.90
N GLN A 20 7.80 3.84 -7.98
CA GLN A 20 6.45 3.29 -8.23
C GLN A 20 6.52 1.77 -8.43
N GLN A 21 7.53 1.26 -9.16
CA GLN A 21 7.76 -0.18 -9.31
C GLN A 21 8.07 -0.84 -7.96
N ARG A 22 8.93 -0.23 -7.13
CA ARG A 22 9.23 -0.77 -5.80
C ARG A 22 7.99 -0.84 -4.90
N ILE A 23 7.11 0.16 -4.96
CA ILE A 23 5.84 0.16 -4.22
C ILE A 23 4.93 -0.96 -4.73
N ASP A 24 4.77 -1.07 -6.05
CA ASP A 24 3.99 -2.12 -6.72
C ASP A 24 4.46 -3.52 -6.28
N ASP A 25 5.78 -3.75 -6.31
CA ASP A 25 6.38 -5.00 -5.87
C ASP A 25 6.10 -5.27 -4.39
N LEU A 26 6.22 -4.27 -3.51
CA LEU A 26 5.95 -4.41 -2.08
C LEU A 26 4.48 -4.78 -1.80
N VAL A 27 3.51 -4.14 -2.47
CA VAL A 27 2.08 -4.43 -2.22
C VAL A 27 1.66 -5.76 -2.84
N LYS A 28 2.25 -6.17 -3.96
CA LYS A 28 1.92 -7.45 -4.63
C LYS A 28 2.62 -8.66 -4.01
N SER A 29 3.81 -8.48 -3.45
CA SER A 29 4.58 -9.57 -2.80
C SER A 29 4.18 -9.81 -1.35
N ASN A 30 3.47 -8.87 -0.71
CA ASN A 30 3.05 -8.98 0.68
C ASN A 30 1.54 -8.83 0.78
N ARG A 31 0.86 -9.93 1.10
CA ARG A 31 -0.60 -9.97 1.19
C ARG A 31 -1.17 -8.88 2.11
N VAL A 32 -0.57 -8.61 3.26
CA VAL A 32 -1.00 -7.51 4.15
C VAL A 32 0.16 -6.55 4.32
N MET A 33 0.08 -5.39 3.67
CA MET A 33 1.16 -4.41 3.64
C MET A 33 0.70 -3.05 4.17
N LEU A 34 1.38 -2.56 5.21
CA LEU A 34 1.10 -1.26 5.82
C LEU A 34 2.28 -0.29 5.65
N PHE A 35 2.05 0.79 4.91
CA PHE A 35 2.97 1.92 4.89
C PHE A 35 2.66 2.84 6.08
N MET A 36 3.61 3.06 6.97
CA MET A 36 3.39 3.75 8.24
C MET A 36 4.56 4.63 8.66
N LYS A 37 4.33 5.54 9.61
CA LYS A 37 5.39 6.35 10.23
C LYS A 37 5.94 5.62 11.46
N GLY A 38 7.20 5.23 11.42
CA GLY A 38 7.83 4.37 12.42
C GLY A 38 7.64 2.88 12.09
N THR A 39 7.77 2.02 13.10
CA THR A 39 7.65 0.56 12.95
C THR A 39 6.47 0.02 13.74
N ALA A 40 6.11 -1.25 13.52
CA ALA A 40 5.05 -1.91 14.29
C ALA A 40 5.32 -1.95 15.81
N GLN A 41 6.60 -1.98 16.21
CA GLN A 41 7.04 -1.94 17.60
C GLN A 41 7.13 -0.50 18.14
N PHE A 42 7.55 0.44 17.29
CA PHE A 42 7.77 1.85 17.65
C PHE A 42 7.07 2.78 16.64
N PRO A 43 5.73 2.91 16.72
CA PRO A 43 5.00 3.84 15.85
C PRO A 43 5.34 5.28 16.22
N MET A 44 5.61 6.13 15.22
CA MET A 44 6.02 7.53 15.40
C MET A 44 4.89 8.53 15.11
N CYS A 45 3.66 8.04 14.93
CA CYS A 45 2.47 8.85 14.71
C CYS A 45 1.24 8.14 15.27
N GLY A 46 0.32 8.87 15.91
CA GLY A 46 -0.89 8.30 16.53
C GLY A 46 -1.75 7.48 15.55
N PHE A 47 -1.91 7.95 14.31
CA PHE A 47 -2.64 7.21 13.27
C PHE A 47 -1.94 5.90 12.88
N SER A 48 -0.61 5.91 12.78
CA SER A 48 0.18 4.69 12.52
C SER A 48 0.10 3.70 13.69
N GLY A 49 0.09 4.20 14.94
CA GLY A 49 -0.13 3.36 16.12
C GLY A 49 -1.53 2.73 16.14
N ARG A 50 -2.56 3.52 15.82
CA ARG A 50 -3.95 3.04 15.71
C ARG A 50 -4.09 1.96 14.64
N ALA A 51 -3.54 2.18 13.44
CA ALA A 51 -3.57 1.18 12.36
C ALA A 51 -2.96 -0.17 12.79
N ILE A 52 -1.82 -0.15 13.49
CA ILE A 52 -1.20 -1.37 14.04
C ILE A 52 -2.10 -2.06 15.08
N GLN A 53 -2.73 -1.29 15.97
CA GLN A 53 -3.64 -1.85 16.98
C GLN A 53 -4.85 -2.51 16.33
N ILE A 54 -5.47 -1.84 15.35
CA ILE A 54 -6.60 -2.36 14.59
C ILE A 54 -6.21 -3.68 13.89
N LEU A 55 -5.12 -3.69 13.12
CA LEU A 55 -4.70 -4.90 12.39
C LEU A 55 -4.40 -6.09 13.31
N LYS A 56 -3.79 -5.83 14.47
CA LYS A 56 -3.58 -6.86 15.49
C LYS A 56 -4.90 -7.38 16.05
N ALA A 57 -5.83 -6.49 16.38
CA ALA A 57 -7.16 -6.86 16.87
C ALA A 57 -7.98 -7.61 15.81
N SER A 58 -7.76 -7.34 14.53
CA SER A 58 -8.39 -8.06 13.42
C SER A 58 -7.72 -9.38 13.04
N GLY A 59 -6.62 -9.76 13.70
CA GLY A 59 -5.96 -11.05 13.47
C GLY A 59 -5.06 -11.11 12.23
N ALA A 60 -4.46 -9.99 11.80
CA ALA A 60 -3.54 -9.96 10.66
C ALA A 60 -2.27 -10.80 10.92
N ALA A 61 -2.24 -12.04 10.44
CA ALA A 61 -1.13 -12.99 10.65
C ALA A 61 0.12 -12.67 9.79
N ASP A 62 -0.07 -12.07 8.61
CA ASP A 62 0.99 -11.83 7.61
C ASP A 62 1.35 -10.34 7.45
N LEU A 63 1.11 -9.53 8.49
CA LEU A 63 1.36 -8.10 8.43
C LEU A 63 2.84 -7.78 8.18
N LYS A 64 3.10 -7.08 7.08
CA LYS A 64 4.37 -6.41 6.78
C LYS A 64 4.20 -4.91 6.85
N THR A 65 5.26 -4.22 7.26
CA THR A 65 5.26 -2.77 7.42
C THR A 65 6.44 -2.13 6.71
N PHE A 66 6.22 -0.97 6.10
CA PHE A 66 7.29 -0.10 5.60
C PHE A 66 7.31 1.21 6.37
N ASN A 67 8.46 1.56 6.94
CA ASN A 67 8.66 2.84 7.60
C ASN A 67 8.96 3.93 6.56
N VAL A 68 7.96 4.75 6.23
CA VAL A 68 8.13 5.81 5.23
C VAL A 68 9.04 6.95 5.68
N LEU A 69 9.41 7.02 6.96
CA LEU A 69 10.31 8.06 7.46
C LEU A 69 11.77 7.81 7.08
N GLU A 70 12.11 6.59 6.68
CA GLU A 70 13.45 6.20 6.25
C GLU A 70 13.68 6.40 4.74
N ASP A 71 12.61 6.68 3.98
CA ASP A 71 12.66 6.81 2.53
C ASP A 71 11.64 7.87 2.05
N GLU A 72 12.13 9.09 1.83
CA GLU A 72 11.30 10.20 1.35
C GLU A 72 10.73 9.94 -0.06
N GLY A 73 11.41 9.15 -0.89
CA GLY A 73 10.94 8.76 -2.21
C GLY A 73 9.67 7.90 -2.09
N VAL A 74 9.73 6.83 -1.29
CA VAL A 74 8.56 5.98 -1.02
C VAL A 74 7.46 6.77 -0.28
N ARG A 75 7.82 7.68 0.62
CA ARG A 75 6.85 8.51 1.36
C ARG A 75 5.98 9.37 0.45
N GLN A 76 6.55 9.94 -0.62
CA GLN A 76 5.76 10.68 -1.61
C GLN A 76 5.12 9.72 -2.62
N GLY A 77 5.89 8.75 -3.12
CA GLY A 77 5.44 7.79 -4.12
C GLY A 77 4.19 7.02 -3.69
N ILE A 78 4.07 6.63 -2.42
CA ILE A 78 2.90 5.89 -1.93
C ILE A 78 1.61 6.72 -1.92
N LYS A 79 1.72 8.04 -1.78
CA LYS A 79 0.57 8.94 -1.89
C LYS A 79 0.08 9.06 -3.32
N GLU A 80 1.03 9.13 -4.25
CA GLU A 80 0.74 9.16 -5.69
C GLU A 80 0.16 7.83 -6.17
N TYR A 81 0.75 6.70 -5.72
CA TYR A 81 0.34 5.35 -6.10
C TYR A 81 -1.13 5.07 -5.76
N ALA A 82 -1.57 5.36 -4.53
CA ALA A 82 -2.97 5.22 -4.14
C ALA A 82 -3.87 6.41 -4.53
N ASN A 83 -3.31 7.48 -5.09
CA ASN A 83 -3.98 8.78 -5.17
C ASN A 83 -4.60 9.18 -3.81
N TRP A 84 -3.83 9.02 -2.73
CA TRP A 84 -4.28 9.20 -1.35
C TRP A 84 -3.28 10.04 -0.52
N PRO A 85 -3.68 11.17 0.08
CA PRO A 85 -2.73 12.15 0.59
C PRO A 85 -2.11 11.81 1.95
N THR A 86 -2.66 10.84 2.68
CA THR A 86 -2.28 10.57 4.09
C THR A 86 -1.59 9.22 4.30
N ILE A 87 -0.97 9.10 5.47
CA ILE A 87 -0.27 7.90 5.96
C ILE A 87 -0.75 7.72 7.42
N PRO A 88 -1.09 6.50 7.86
CA PRO A 88 -0.80 5.19 7.24
C PRO A 88 -1.68 4.84 6.03
N GLN A 89 -1.21 3.89 5.22
CA GLN A 89 -1.96 3.29 4.12
C GLN A 89 -1.86 1.76 4.19
N LEU A 90 -3.01 1.08 4.23
CA LEU A 90 -3.12 -0.37 4.21
C LEU A 90 -3.40 -0.86 2.79
N TYR A 91 -2.71 -1.92 2.41
CA TYR A 91 -2.97 -2.71 1.22
C TYR A 91 -3.21 -4.16 1.61
N VAL A 92 -4.19 -4.79 0.98
CA VAL A 92 -4.48 -6.21 1.09
C VAL A 92 -4.53 -6.83 -0.30
N ASP A 93 -3.77 -7.89 -0.54
CA ASP A 93 -3.68 -8.59 -1.84
C ASP A 93 -3.33 -7.63 -3.01
N GLY A 94 -2.47 -6.64 -2.74
CA GLY A 94 -2.06 -5.62 -3.72
C GLY A 94 -3.06 -4.48 -3.91
N GLU A 95 -4.25 -4.55 -3.31
CA GLU A 95 -5.30 -3.53 -3.43
C GLU A 95 -5.26 -2.54 -2.27
N PHE A 96 -5.44 -1.26 -2.58
CA PHE A 96 -5.52 -0.21 -1.56
C PHE A 96 -6.83 -0.33 -0.78
N VAL A 97 -6.72 -0.47 0.55
CA VAL A 97 -7.87 -0.57 1.45
C VAL A 97 -8.24 0.78 2.02
N GLY A 98 -7.26 1.54 2.51
CA GLY A 98 -7.53 2.83 3.13
C GLY A 98 -6.49 3.30 4.14
N GLY A 99 -6.77 4.47 4.73
CA GLY A 99 -6.03 5.01 5.86
C GLY A 99 -6.59 4.58 7.22
N SER A 100 -6.03 5.13 8.31
CA SER A 100 -6.37 4.69 9.67
C SER A 100 -7.84 4.80 10.05
N ASP A 101 -8.58 5.78 9.54
CA ASP A 101 -9.99 5.97 9.90
C ASP A 101 -10.89 4.97 9.17
N ILE A 102 -10.65 4.73 7.87
CA ILE A 102 -11.33 3.67 7.10
C ILE A 102 -11.06 2.30 7.73
N MET A 103 -9.82 2.04 8.15
CA MET A 103 -9.49 0.80 8.87
C MET A 103 -10.31 0.64 10.16
N MET A 104 -10.58 1.74 10.89
CA MET A 104 -11.39 1.70 12.10
C MET A 104 -12.85 1.40 11.77
N GLU A 105 -13.41 2.05 10.75
CA GLU A 105 -14.78 1.81 10.27
C GLU A 105 -14.97 0.34 9.85
N MET A 106 -14.04 -0.20 9.05
CA MET A 106 -14.07 -1.61 8.62
C MET A 106 -13.87 -2.59 9.79
N TYR A 107 -13.11 -2.19 10.81
CA TYR A 107 -12.94 -3.00 12.02
C TYR A 107 -14.23 -3.06 12.85
N GLU A 108 -14.90 -1.91 13.00
CA GLU A 108 -16.18 -1.79 13.72
C GLU A 108 -17.32 -2.53 13.01
N SER A 109 -17.33 -2.53 11.67
CA SER A 109 -18.30 -3.30 10.87
C SER A 109 -17.99 -4.79 10.80
N GLY A 110 -16.77 -5.21 11.14
CA GLY A 110 -16.31 -6.60 11.01
C GLY A 110 -15.77 -6.95 9.61
N GLU A 111 -15.85 -6.03 8.64
CA GLU A 111 -15.37 -6.23 7.27
C GLU A 111 -13.86 -6.45 7.21
N LEU A 112 -13.09 -5.75 8.05
CA LEU A 112 -11.63 -5.89 8.06
C LEU A 112 -11.20 -7.29 8.50
N GLN A 113 -11.89 -7.86 9.48
CA GLN A 113 -11.65 -9.21 9.98
C GLN A 113 -11.95 -10.23 8.88
N GLN A 114 -13.07 -10.07 8.16
CA GLN A 114 -13.43 -10.93 7.03
C GLN A 114 -12.41 -10.85 5.90
N LEU A 115 -11.95 -9.64 5.57
CA LEU A 115 -10.92 -9.41 4.56
C LEU A 115 -9.61 -10.13 4.91
N LEU A 116 -9.22 -10.08 6.19
CA LEU A 116 -7.97 -10.69 6.68
C LEU A 116 -8.08 -12.20 6.92
N ALA A 117 -9.28 -12.75 7.11
CA ALA A 117 -9.50 -14.16 7.41
C ALA A 117 -9.19 -15.14 6.26
N LYS A 118 -9.08 -14.67 5.00
CA LYS A 118 -8.76 -15.53 3.85
C LYS A 118 -7.30 -16.03 3.89
N ALA A 119 -7.08 -17.25 4.33
CA ALA A 119 -5.83 -18.00 4.14
C ALA A 119 -6.14 -19.32 3.41
#